data_AF-A0A2N6EMM9-F1
#
_entry.id   AF-A0A2N6EMM9-F1
#
_cell.length_a   1.000
_cell.length_b   1.000
_cell.length_c   1.000
_cell.angle_alpha   90.00
_cell.angle_beta   90.00
_cell.angle_gamma   90.00
#
_symmetry.space_group_name_H-M   'P 1'
#
loop_
_entity.id
_entity.type
_entity.pdbx_description
1 polymer ?
#
loop_
_entity_poly.entity_id
_entity_poly.type
_entity_poly.pdbx_seq_one_letter_code
_entity_poly.pdbx_strand_id
1 'polypeptide(L)'
;MLGTCPLGKTALLLILAVVAFSLPVAASWDMNRSSIPTDEIMSGGPPRDGIPALTDPSFVPASKATFMREGEQVLGVFLNGIARAYPTRILSWHELVNDRFAELPVLVSW
;
A
#
# COMPACT_ATOMS: atom_id res chain seq x y z
N MET A 1 -8.53 -50.89 -32.32
CA MET A 1 -7.34 -50.06 -32.07
C MET A 1 -7.80 -48.64 -31.75
N LEU A 2 -7.86 -48.27 -30.47
CA LEU A 2 -8.11 -46.89 -30.06
C LEU A 2 -7.01 -46.54 -29.05
N GLY A 3 -5.96 -45.89 -29.57
CA GLY A 3 -4.82 -45.45 -28.78
C GLY A 3 -5.26 -44.34 -27.83
N THR A 4 -5.02 -44.53 -26.53
CA THR A 4 -5.23 -43.48 -25.54
C THR A 4 -4.29 -42.32 -25.85
N CYS A 5 -4.83 -41.15 -26.15
CA CYS A 5 -4.08 -39.93 -26.45
C CYS A 5 -3.17 -39.56 -25.27
N PRO A 6 -1.82 -39.49 -25.44
CA PRO A 6 -0.89 -39.27 -24.34
C PRO A 6 -0.99 -37.86 -23.74
N LEU A 7 -1.56 -36.88 -24.47
CA LEU A 7 -1.65 -35.48 -24.05
C LEU A 7 -2.40 -35.28 -22.72
N GLY A 8 -3.43 -36.08 -22.44
CA GLY A 8 -4.26 -35.90 -21.23
C GLY A 8 -3.52 -36.24 -19.94
N LYS A 9 -2.63 -37.23 -19.97
CA LYS A 9 -1.84 -37.64 -18.79
C LYS A 9 -0.71 -36.66 -18.51
N THR A 10 -0.04 -36.15 -19.55
CA THR A 10 1.03 -35.16 -19.40
C THR A 10 0.48 -33.81 -18.93
N ALA A 11 -0.66 -33.37 -19.46
CA ALA A 11 -1.33 -32.15 -19.00
C ALA A 11 -1.76 -32.26 -17.53
N LEU A 12 -2.33 -33.40 -17.12
CA LEU A 12 -2.72 -33.65 -15.73
C LEU A 12 -1.51 -33.68 -14.78
N LEU A 13 -0.41 -34.31 -15.20
CA LEU A 13 0.86 -34.32 -14.44
C LEU A 13 1.47 -32.92 -14.31
N LEU A 14 1.42 -32.10 -15.36
CA LEU A 14 1.89 -30.72 -15.31
C LEU A 14 1.01 -29.85 -14.39
N ILE A 15 -0.31 -30.01 -14.44
CA ILE A 15 -1.25 -29.31 -13.54
C ILE A 15 -0.99 -29.71 -12.09
N LEU A 16 -0.85 -31.01 -11.80
CA LEU A 16 -0.52 -31.51 -10.46
C LEU A 16 0.84 -30.98 -9.98
N ALA A 17 1.84 -30.92 -10.85
CA ALA A 17 3.17 -30.39 -10.51
C ALA A 17 3.10 -28.88 -10.20
N VAL A 18 2.35 -28.09 -10.97
CA VAL A 18 2.14 -26.66 -10.71
C VAL A 18 1.39 -26.44 -9.40
N VAL A 19 0.34 -27.22 -9.12
CA VAL A 19 -0.41 -27.13 -7.85
C VAL A 19 0.46 -27.53 -6.66
N ALA A 20 1.28 -28.58 -6.78
CA ALA A 20 2.20 -29.01 -5.73
C ALA A 20 3.34 -27.99 -5.50
N PHE A 21 3.82 -27.33 -6.56
CA PHE A 21 4.81 -26.25 -6.47
C PHE A 21 4.22 -24.93 -5.95
N SER A 22 2.90 -24.76 -6.07
CA SER A 22 2.13 -23.63 -5.56
C SER A 22 1.62 -23.85 -4.13
N LEU A 23 1.96 -24.98 -3.48
CA LEU A 23 1.75 -25.08 -2.04
C LEU A 23 2.49 -23.89 -1.43
N PRO A 24 1.79 -23.02 -0.67
CA PRO A 24 2.45 -21.89 -0.07
C PRO A 24 3.53 -22.51 0.81
N VAL A 25 4.79 -22.21 0.50
CA VAL A 25 5.79 -22.17 1.56
C VAL A 25 5.24 -21.10 2.47
N ALA A 26 4.43 -21.51 3.44
CA ALA A 26 4.05 -20.67 4.55
C ALA A 26 5.41 -20.28 5.11
N ALA A 27 5.81 -19.03 4.88
CA ALA A 27 7.04 -18.50 5.40
C ALA A 27 6.86 -18.53 6.93
N SER A 28 7.24 -19.66 7.53
CA SER A 28 7.22 -19.85 8.96
C SER A 28 8.40 -19.07 9.50
N TRP A 29 8.24 -17.75 9.57
CA TRP A 29 9.16 -16.92 10.32
C TRP A 29 9.13 -17.40 11.77
N ASP A 30 10.32 -17.63 12.34
CA ASP A 30 10.47 -17.88 13.77
C ASP A 30 10.62 -16.53 14.48
N MET A 31 9.54 -16.02 15.08
CA MET A 31 9.58 -14.77 15.87
C MET A 31 9.90 -15.01 17.35
N ASN A 32 10.34 -16.22 17.73
CA ASN A 32 10.82 -16.45 19.09
C ASN A 32 12.28 -16.03 19.29
N ARG A 33 13.00 -15.68 18.21
CA ARG A 33 14.36 -15.14 18.30
C ARG A 33 14.33 -13.62 18.42
N SER A 34 14.90 -13.09 19.48
CA SER A 34 15.13 -11.65 19.66
C SER A 34 16.55 -11.39 20.12
N SER A 35 17.18 -10.34 19.58
CA SER A 35 18.47 -9.82 20.06
C SER A 35 18.32 -8.76 21.16
N ILE A 36 17.08 -8.40 21.52
CA ILE A 36 16.72 -7.37 22.49
C ILE A 36 15.63 -7.87 23.46
N PRO A 37 15.52 -7.31 24.68
CA PRO A 37 14.39 -7.58 25.58
C PRO A 37 13.07 -7.12 24.96
N THR A 38 12.16 -8.06 24.67
CA THR A 38 10.89 -7.76 23.98
C THR A 38 9.83 -7.17 24.91
N ASP A 39 9.97 -7.39 26.22
CA ASP A 39 9.13 -6.81 27.27
C ASP A 39 9.36 -5.30 27.46
N GLU A 40 10.49 -4.78 26.98
CA GLU A 40 10.76 -3.34 26.92
C GLU A 40 10.18 -2.65 25.68
N ILE A 41 9.65 -3.41 24.71
CA ILE A 41 9.05 -2.86 23.49
C ILE A 41 7.67 -2.30 23.81
N MET A 42 7.53 -0.99 23.69
CA MET A 42 6.26 -0.28 23.89
C MET A 42 5.52 -0.07 22.57
N SER A 43 4.19 0.06 22.63
CA SER A 43 3.37 0.45 21.48
C SER A 43 3.70 1.88 21.06
N GLY A 44 3.88 2.11 19.75
CA GLY A 44 4.03 3.44 19.16
C GLY A 44 2.75 4.27 19.11
N GLY A 45 1.64 3.74 19.65
CA GLY A 45 0.34 4.41 19.69
C GLY A 45 -0.68 3.69 18.82
N PRO A 46 -0.97 4.18 17.60
CA PRO A 46 -1.94 3.54 16.72
C PRO A 46 -1.58 2.08 16.43
N PRO A 47 -2.57 1.16 16.40
CA PRO A 47 -2.34 -0.20 15.98
C PRO A 47 -1.95 -0.26 14.49
N ARG A 48 -1.57 -1.44 14.01
CA ARG A 48 -1.50 -1.72 12.57
C ARG A 48 -2.81 -1.25 11.92
N ASP A 49 -2.70 -0.48 10.83
CA ASP A 49 -3.81 0.10 10.07
C ASP A 49 -4.67 1.11 10.88
N GLY A 50 -4.18 1.59 12.02
CA GLY A 50 -4.86 2.58 12.87
C GLY A 50 -4.88 4.01 12.32
N ILE A 51 -4.11 4.28 11.26
CA ILE A 51 -4.08 5.55 10.53
C ILE A 51 -4.51 5.26 9.09
N PRO A 52 -5.75 5.60 8.70
CA PRO A 52 -6.26 5.27 7.39
C PRO A 52 -5.67 6.19 6.32
N ALA A 53 -5.07 5.62 5.28
CA ALA A 53 -4.65 6.37 4.11
C ALA A 53 -5.84 7.05 3.41
N LEU A 54 -5.59 8.21 2.81
CA LEU A 54 -6.58 8.92 2.01
C LEU A 54 -6.52 8.42 0.56
N THR A 55 -7.47 7.57 0.18
CA THR A 55 -7.41 6.82 -1.09
C THR A 55 -8.11 7.47 -2.27
N ASP A 56 -9.03 8.39 -2.01
CA ASP A 56 -9.77 9.13 -3.03
C ASP A 56 -9.78 10.64 -2.68
N PRO A 57 -8.64 11.33 -2.84
CA PRO A 57 -8.51 12.73 -2.47
C PRO A 57 -9.40 13.64 -3.31
N SER A 58 -10.16 14.49 -2.63
CA SER A 58 -10.86 15.61 -3.23
C SER A 58 -10.03 16.89 -3.12
N PHE A 59 -9.94 17.63 -4.22
CA PHE A 59 -9.21 18.90 -4.28
C PHE A 59 -10.15 20.07 -4.52
N VAL A 60 -9.82 21.21 -3.91
CA VAL A 60 -10.47 22.49 -4.19
C VAL A 60 -9.42 23.49 -4.72
N PRO A 61 -9.82 24.45 -5.57
CA PRO A 61 -8.95 25.57 -5.90
C PRO A 61 -8.50 26.31 -4.65
N ALA A 62 -7.28 26.86 -4.65
CA ALA A 62 -6.74 27.60 -3.51
C ALA A 62 -7.67 28.73 -3.02
N SER A 63 -8.34 29.43 -3.94
CA SER A 63 -9.32 30.48 -3.62
C SER A 63 -10.58 29.98 -2.90
N LYS A 64 -10.85 28.67 -2.92
CA LYS A 64 -11.99 28.02 -2.23
C LYS A 64 -11.56 27.25 -0.99
N ALA A 65 -10.27 27.22 -0.64
CA ALA A 65 -9.75 26.53 0.54
C ALA A 65 -9.93 27.35 1.82
N THR A 66 -11.17 27.74 2.14
CA THR A 66 -11.50 28.63 3.28
C THR A 66 -11.26 28.00 4.66
N PHE A 67 -10.99 26.69 4.71
CA PHE A 67 -10.66 25.96 5.93
C PHE A 67 -9.19 26.09 6.35
N MET A 68 -8.35 26.66 5.48
CA MET A 68 -6.91 26.88 5.75
C MET A 68 -6.72 28.08 6.66
N ARG A 69 -5.75 27.98 7.57
CA ARG A 69 -5.30 29.11 8.39
C ARG A 69 -4.14 29.83 7.71
N GLU A 70 -4.00 31.12 8.01
CA GLU A 70 -2.83 31.89 7.58
C GLU A 70 -1.55 31.26 8.15
N GLY A 71 -0.54 31.10 7.30
CA GLY A 71 0.74 30.47 7.66
C GLY A 71 0.70 28.94 7.83
N GLU A 72 -0.44 28.28 7.59
CA GLU A 72 -0.52 26.82 7.63
C GLU A 72 0.34 26.19 6.52
N GLN A 73 1.17 25.22 6.90
CA GLN A 73 2.09 24.57 5.97
C GLN A 73 1.36 23.56 5.09
N VAL A 74 1.85 23.44 3.86
CA VAL A 74 1.42 22.43 2.91
C VAL A 74 2.64 21.70 2.37
N LEU A 75 2.50 20.40 2.12
CA LEU A 75 3.41 19.70 1.24
C LEU A 75 2.98 20.01 -0.20
N GLY A 76 3.83 20.69 -0.96
CA GLY A 76 3.56 21.02 -2.36
C GLY A 76 4.16 19.98 -3.30
N VAL A 77 3.37 19.46 -4.23
CA VAL A 77 3.86 18.57 -5.29
C VAL A 77 3.52 19.19 -6.64
N PHE A 78 4.54 19.40 -7.47
CA PHE A 78 4.40 19.83 -8.84
C PHE A 78 4.97 18.76 -9.76
N LEU A 79 4.10 18.12 -10.54
CA LEU A 79 4.47 17.02 -11.40
C LEU A 79 3.66 17.07 -12.69
N ASN A 80 4.32 16.96 -13.84
CA ASN A 80 3.69 16.97 -15.16
C ASN A 80 2.74 18.14 -15.40
N GLY A 81 3.09 19.34 -14.90
CA GLY A 81 2.27 20.54 -15.05
C GLY A 81 1.08 20.65 -14.08
N ILE A 82 0.85 19.65 -13.23
CA ILE A 82 -0.21 19.66 -12.20
C ILE A 82 0.43 20.02 -10.87
N ALA A 83 -0.07 21.09 -10.24
CA ALA A 83 0.31 21.51 -8.90
C ALA A 83 -0.77 21.10 -7.89
N ARG A 84 -0.37 20.43 -6.81
CA ARG A 84 -1.23 20.10 -5.67
C ARG A 84 -0.56 20.49 -4.36
N ALA A 85 -1.40 20.84 -3.39
CA ALA A 85 -0.98 21.19 -2.04
C ALA A 85 -1.74 20.31 -1.05
N TYR A 86 -1.02 19.64 -0.15
CA TYR A 86 -1.57 18.76 0.87
C TYR A 86 -1.32 19.41 2.24
N PRO A 87 -2.36 19.94 2.91
CA PRO A 87 -2.19 20.56 4.23
C PRO A 87 -1.61 19.58 5.24
N THR A 88 -0.54 19.98 5.94
CA THR A 88 0.15 19.11 6.91
C THR A 88 -0.80 18.65 8.00
N ARG A 89 -1.75 19.49 8.40
CA ARG A 89 -2.81 19.12 9.37
C ARG A 89 -3.66 17.96 8.89
N ILE A 90 -3.97 17.85 7.60
CA ILE A 90 -4.72 16.70 7.06
C ILE A 90 -3.80 15.48 6.97
N LEU A 91 -2.55 15.68 6.52
CA LEU A 91 -1.54 14.63 6.47
C LEU A 91 -1.24 14.05 7.86
N SER A 92 -1.27 14.83 8.94
CA SER A 92 -1.06 14.29 10.29
C SER A 92 -2.13 13.29 10.74
N TRP A 93 -3.32 13.28 10.11
CA TRP A 93 -4.38 12.32 10.41
C TRP A 93 -4.39 11.10 9.48
N HIS A 94 -3.83 11.22 8.28
CA HIS A 94 -3.91 10.20 7.24
C HIS A 94 -2.55 9.61 6.84
N GLU A 95 -1.46 10.34 7.08
CA GLU A 95 -0.04 10.14 6.76
C GLU A 95 0.30 9.85 5.30
N LEU A 96 -0.62 9.21 4.58
CA LEU A 96 -0.51 8.70 3.23
C LEU A 96 -1.69 9.20 2.41
N VAL A 97 -1.41 9.72 1.23
CA VAL A 97 -2.42 10.05 0.21
C VAL A 97 -2.09 9.29 -1.06
N ASN A 98 -3.01 8.42 -1.47
CA ASN A 98 -2.93 7.76 -2.77
C ASN A 98 -3.58 8.69 -3.80
N ASP A 99 -2.75 9.41 -4.55
CA ASP A 99 -3.20 10.38 -5.53
C ASP A 99 -2.80 9.95 -6.95
N ARG A 100 -3.33 10.66 -7.94
CA ARG A 100 -3.03 10.43 -9.34
C ARG A 100 -2.86 11.75 -10.09
N PHE A 101 -1.68 11.93 -10.68
CA PHE A 101 -1.34 13.07 -11.53
C PHE A 101 -1.54 12.66 -13.00
N ALA A 102 -2.71 13.00 -13.56
CA ALA A 102 -3.20 12.47 -14.83
C ALA A 102 -3.29 10.93 -14.81
N GLU A 103 -2.43 10.21 -15.52
CA GLU A 103 -2.39 8.73 -15.51
C GLU A 103 -1.36 8.16 -14.53
N LEU A 104 -0.54 9.00 -13.91
CA LEU A 104 0.54 8.57 -13.02
C LEU A 104 0.05 8.43 -11.57
N PRO A 105 -0.01 7.21 -11.00
CA PRO A 105 -0.27 7.04 -9.58
C PRO A 105 0.92 7.54 -8.75
N VAL A 106 0.64 8.28 -7.68
CA VAL A 106 1.64 8.88 -6.79
C VAL A 106 1.20 8.66 -5.35
N LEU A 107 2.09 8.10 -4.52
CA LEU A 107 1.93 8.10 -3.08
C LEU A 107 2.60 9.36 -2.51
N VAL A 108 1.84 10.15 -1.77
CA VAL A 108 2.36 11.30 -1.01
C VAL A 108 2.39 10.92 0.47
N SER A 109 3.53 11.15 1.11
CA SER A 109 3.79 10.86 2.53
C SER A 109 4.50 12.03 3.19
N TRP A 110 4.36 12.13 4.52
CA TRP A 110 5.02 13.13 5.38
C TRP A 110 5.70 12.44 6.57
#